data_AF-A0A8S9WK95-F1
#
_entry.id   AF-A0A8S9WK95-F1
#
_cell.length_a   1.000
_cell.length_b   1.000
_cell.length_c   1.000
_cell.angle_alpha   90.00
_cell.angle_beta   90.00
_cell.angle_gamma   90.00
#
_symmetry.space_group_name_H-M   'P 1'
#
loop_
_entity.id
_entity.type
_entity.pdbx_description
1 polymer ?
#
loop_
_entity_poly.entity_id
_entity_poly.type
_entity_poly.pdbx_seq_one_letter_code
_entity_poly.pdbx_strand_id
1 'polypeptide(L)'
;MEGKESEITKAVRDAVVKAVEKGENVKEKVGEITRGAVKKALEGADVTREKVESVAKGAMKGVIEGARKAKVDAAEIVKGAAEGIIEGTKQAGAKSAELTEHAAEAALDATKEAGDKAVEVVKGVVKGFLEAAKEVLEKKKK
;
A
#
# COMPACT_ATOMS: atom_id res chain seq x y z
N MET A 1 18.72 8.28 -18.18
CA MET A 1 17.56 9.02 -17.64
C MET A 1 17.59 8.87 -16.14
N GLU A 2 17.85 9.94 -15.41
CA GLU A 2 17.77 9.94 -13.95
C GLU A 2 16.39 9.43 -13.54
N GLY A 3 16.37 8.33 -12.79
CA GLY A 3 15.13 7.67 -12.35
C GLY A 3 14.35 8.65 -11.47
N LYS A 4 13.35 9.31 -12.06
CA LYS A 4 12.43 10.15 -11.30
C LYS A 4 11.69 9.25 -10.33
N GLU A 5 12.09 9.32 -9.06
CA GLU A 5 11.35 8.76 -7.94
C GLU A 5 9.89 9.26 -8.03
N SER A 6 8.92 8.34 -7.99
CA SER A 6 7.51 8.65 -8.15
C SER A 6 7.06 9.63 -7.07
N GLU A 7 6.22 10.61 -7.41
CA GLU A 7 5.77 11.63 -6.45
C GLU A 7 5.09 11.01 -5.22
N ILE A 8 4.39 9.89 -5.39
CA ILE A 8 3.78 9.16 -4.28
C ILE A 8 4.82 8.54 -3.34
N THR A 9 5.95 8.07 -3.87
CA THR A 9 7.05 7.51 -3.06
C THR A 9 7.61 8.58 -2.13
N LYS A 10 7.89 9.77 -2.67
CA LYS A 10 8.36 10.93 -1.87
C LYS A 10 7.34 11.32 -0.82
N ALA A 11 6.09 11.49 -1.22
CA ALA A 11 5.01 11.94 -0.33
C ALA A 11 4.79 10.98 0.85
N VAL A 12 4.72 9.67 0.57
CA VAL A 12 4.52 8.65 1.62
C VAL A 12 5.76 8.57 2.51
N ARG A 13 6.97 8.53 1.94
CA ARG A 13 8.21 8.49 2.70
C ARG A 13 8.32 9.63 3.69
N ASP A 14 8.15 10.86 3.21
CA ASP A 14 8.35 12.06 4.03
C ASP A 14 7.24 12.17 5.09
N ALA A 15 6.02 11.70 4.81
CA ALA A 15 4.94 11.62 5.78
C ALA A 15 5.22 10.57 6.87
N VAL A 16 5.75 9.40 6.52
CA VAL A 16 6.13 8.36 7.49
C VAL A 16 7.24 8.86 8.41
N VAL A 17 8.28 9.49 7.86
CA VAL A 17 9.37 10.09 8.66
C VAL A 17 8.82 11.11 9.65
N LYS A 18 7.99 12.05 9.17
CA LYS A 18 7.37 13.07 10.02
C LYS A 18 6.49 12.47 11.13
N ALA A 19 5.76 11.40 10.85
CA ALA A 19 4.94 10.73 11.86
C ALA A 19 5.81 10.13 12.98
N VAL A 20 6.94 9.54 12.62
CA VAL A 20 7.91 9.00 13.60
C VAL A 20 8.54 10.14 14.41
N GLU A 21 8.96 11.22 13.76
CA GLU A 21 9.58 12.38 14.45
C GLU A 21 8.62 13.05 15.45
N LYS A 22 7.32 13.01 15.17
CA LYS A 22 6.28 13.51 16.07
C LYS A 22 5.91 12.55 17.20
N GLY A 23 6.48 11.35 17.23
CA GLY A 23 6.15 10.30 18.20
C GLY A 23 4.74 9.74 18.01
N GLU A 24 4.17 9.83 16.81
CA GLU A 24 2.86 9.24 16.51
C GLU A 24 2.95 7.70 16.51
N ASN A 25 1.81 7.02 16.72
CA ASN A 25 1.73 5.57 16.59
C ASN A 25 1.89 5.16 15.11
N VAL A 26 3.13 4.93 14.70
CA VAL A 26 3.54 4.70 13.32
C VAL A 26 2.84 3.49 12.69
N LYS A 27 2.53 2.44 13.48
CA LYS A 27 1.82 1.25 12.97
C LYS A 27 0.44 1.57 12.43
N GLU A 28 -0.32 2.39 13.15
CA GLU A 28 -1.64 2.82 12.73
C GLU A 28 -1.53 3.94 11.68
N LYS A 29 -0.62 4.88 11.90
CA LYS A 29 -0.51 6.09 11.08
C LYS A 29 -0.06 5.81 9.64
N VAL A 30 0.82 4.82 9.46
CA VAL A 30 1.30 4.41 8.12
C VAL A 30 0.14 3.95 7.24
N GLY A 31 -0.84 3.24 7.80
CA GLY A 31 -2.01 2.81 7.03
C GLY A 31 -2.82 3.99 6.52
N GLU A 32 -3.07 4.99 7.38
CA GLU A 32 -3.79 6.21 7.01
C GLU A 32 -3.03 7.04 5.95
N ILE A 33 -1.73 7.26 6.16
CA ILE A 33 -0.86 7.98 5.23
C ILE A 33 -0.92 7.32 3.85
N THR A 34 -0.72 6.00 3.84
CA THR A 34 -0.65 5.22 2.61
C THR A 34 -2.00 5.21 1.90
N ARG A 35 -3.09 4.98 2.63
CA ARG A 35 -4.46 5.05 2.10
C ARG A 35 -4.77 6.40 1.47
N GLY A 36 -4.48 7.49 2.19
CA GLY A 36 -4.75 8.85 1.70
C GLY A 36 -3.95 9.17 0.44
N ALA A 37 -2.67 8.79 0.41
CA ALA A 37 -1.79 9.01 -0.74
C ALA A 37 -2.25 8.20 -1.97
N VAL A 38 -2.56 6.91 -1.80
CA VAL A 38 -3.04 6.04 -2.88
C VAL A 38 -4.39 6.52 -3.40
N LYS A 39 -5.34 6.83 -2.51
CA LYS A 39 -6.64 7.37 -2.90
C LYS A 39 -6.46 8.62 -3.74
N LYS A 40 -5.69 9.60 -3.25
CA LYS A 40 -5.46 10.87 -3.94
C LYS A 40 -4.76 10.70 -5.30
N ALA A 41 -3.85 9.73 -5.42
CA ALA A 41 -3.12 9.47 -6.66
C ALA A 41 -3.96 8.78 -7.74
N LEU A 42 -5.06 8.13 -7.35
CA LEU A 42 -5.98 7.42 -8.24
C LEU A 42 -7.31 8.18 -8.45
N GLU A 43 -7.69 9.06 -7.52
CA GLU A 43 -8.91 9.87 -7.62
C GLU A 43 -8.85 10.86 -8.79
N GLY A 44 -9.95 10.96 -9.55
CA GLY A 44 -10.08 11.94 -10.65
C GLY A 44 -9.37 11.55 -11.95
N ALA A 45 -8.71 10.39 -12.01
CA ALA A 45 -8.09 9.84 -13.22
C ALA A 45 -8.81 8.58 -13.70
N ASP A 46 -8.57 8.19 -14.96
CA ASP A 46 -8.97 6.87 -15.45
C ASP A 46 -8.14 5.81 -14.71
N VAL A 47 -8.80 5.03 -13.85
CA VAL A 47 -8.12 4.07 -12.98
C VAL A 47 -7.82 2.80 -13.78
N THR A 48 -6.62 2.76 -14.38
CA THR A 48 -6.11 1.60 -15.10
C THR A 48 -5.29 0.69 -14.19
N ARG A 49 -5.13 -0.57 -14.61
CA ARG A 49 -4.27 -1.55 -13.94
C ARG A 49 -2.84 -1.03 -13.74
N GLU A 50 -2.21 -0.55 -14.82
CA GLU A 50 -0.82 -0.05 -14.77
C GLU A 50 -0.66 1.10 -13.78
N LYS A 51 -1.64 2.01 -13.73
CA LYS A 51 -1.64 3.13 -12.79
C LYS A 51 -1.74 2.63 -11.35
N VAL A 52 -2.66 1.70 -11.07
CA VAL A 52 -2.83 1.09 -9.75
C VAL A 52 -1.57 0.38 -9.29
N GLU A 53 -0.96 -0.45 -10.14
CA GLU A 53 0.28 -1.15 -9.82
C GLU A 53 1.44 -0.17 -9.55
N SER A 54 1.58 0.88 -10.36
CA SER A 54 2.60 1.90 -10.19
C SER A 54 2.42 2.68 -8.87
N VAL A 55 1.18 3.08 -8.56
CA VAL A 55 0.82 3.79 -7.33
C VAL A 55 1.07 2.91 -6.11
N ALA A 56 0.63 1.66 -6.14
CA ALA A 56 0.82 0.70 -5.05
C ALA A 56 2.31 0.42 -4.78
N LYS A 57 3.10 0.15 -5.84
CA LYS A 57 4.56 -0.02 -5.72
C LYS A 57 5.21 1.23 -5.15
N GLY A 58 4.86 2.41 -5.67
CA GLY A 58 5.42 3.67 -5.23
C GLY A 58 5.12 3.96 -3.77
N ALA A 59 3.88 3.74 -3.33
CA ALA A 59 3.45 3.93 -1.96
C ALA A 59 4.18 2.98 -1.00
N MET A 60 4.23 1.68 -1.32
CA MET A 60 4.93 0.69 -0.49
C MET A 60 6.43 0.99 -0.38
N LYS A 61 7.10 1.31 -1.49
CA LYS A 61 8.51 1.76 -1.47
C LYS A 61 8.70 2.99 -0.58
N GLY A 62 7.77 3.96 -0.66
CA GLY A 62 7.80 5.15 0.18
C GLY A 62 7.75 4.79 1.67
N VAL A 63 6.89 3.85 2.06
CA VAL A 63 6.84 3.35 3.44
C VAL A 63 8.17 2.72 3.85
N ILE A 64 8.72 1.83 3.02
CA ILE A 64 9.96 1.11 3.32
C ILE A 64 11.13 2.07 3.47
N GLU A 65 11.28 3.03 2.55
CA GLU A 65 12.29 4.08 2.65
C GLU A 65 12.08 4.97 3.88
N GLY A 66 10.81 5.29 4.20
CA GLY A 66 10.44 6.08 5.37
C GLY A 66 10.85 5.38 6.66
N ALA A 67 10.54 4.08 6.77
CA ALA A 67 10.97 3.22 7.87
C ALA A 67 12.49 3.26 8.03
N ARG A 68 13.24 3.05 6.94
CA ARG A 68 14.71 3.04 6.96
C ARG A 68 15.28 4.38 7.41
N LYS A 69 14.77 5.50 6.90
CA LYS A 69 15.19 6.85 7.31
C LYS A 69 14.88 7.14 8.77
N ALA A 70 13.72 6.71 9.24
CA ALA A 70 13.28 6.89 10.61
C ALA A 70 13.81 5.81 11.59
N LYS A 71 14.63 4.86 11.10
CA LYS A 71 15.16 3.72 11.86
C LYS A 71 14.07 2.85 12.52
N VAL A 72 12.93 2.71 11.85
CA VAL A 72 11.84 1.81 12.23
C VAL A 72 11.95 0.52 11.43
N ASP A 73 11.63 -0.61 12.07
CA ASP A 73 11.60 -1.90 11.39
C ASP A 73 10.46 -1.93 10.36
N ALA A 74 10.80 -2.16 9.09
CA ALA A 74 9.83 -2.15 8.00
C ALA A 74 8.75 -3.22 8.17
N ALA A 75 9.09 -4.40 8.72
CA ALA A 75 8.12 -5.48 8.94
C ALA A 75 7.02 -5.08 9.92
N GLU A 76 7.26 -4.09 10.79
CA GLU A 76 6.25 -3.58 11.72
C GLU A 76 5.20 -2.70 11.05
N ILE A 77 5.51 -2.04 9.94
CA ILE A 77 4.65 -1.02 9.34
C ILE A 77 4.12 -1.38 7.95
N VAL A 78 4.75 -2.34 7.25
CA VAL A 78 4.31 -2.80 5.91
C VAL A 78 2.92 -3.42 5.93
N LYS A 79 2.47 -3.98 7.06
CA LYS A 79 1.10 -4.49 7.22
C LYS A 79 0.09 -3.36 6.99
N GLY A 80 0.21 -2.27 7.77
CA GLY A 80 -0.66 -1.11 7.66
C GLY A 80 -0.55 -0.46 6.28
N ALA A 81 0.65 -0.42 5.71
CA ALA A 81 0.85 0.06 4.34
C ALA A 81 0.06 -0.77 3.31
N ALA A 82 0.14 -2.10 3.37
CA ALA A 82 -0.59 -2.98 2.46
C ALA A 82 -2.11 -2.83 2.60
N GLU A 83 -2.61 -2.78 3.84
CA GLU A 83 -4.03 -2.52 4.14
C GLU A 83 -4.44 -1.14 3.58
N GLY A 84 -3.62 -0.11 3.80
CA GLY A 84 -3.85 1.23 3.27
C GLY A 84 -3.87 1.31 1.75
N ILE A 85 -2.99 0.58 1.05
CA ILE A 85 -2.98 0.50 -0.42
C ILE A 85 -4.28 -0.12 -0.94
N ILE A 86 -4.68 -1.25 -0.36
CA ILE A 86 -5.91 -1.97 -0.74
C ILE A 86 -7.12 -1.05 -0.52
N GLU A 87 -7.20 -0.41 0.65
CA GLU A 87 -8.34 0.44 0.99
C GLU A 87 -8.36 1.75 0.19
N GLY A 88 -7.20 2.36 -0.03
CA GLY A 88 -7.04 3.56 -0.85
C GLY A 88 -7.45 3.32 -2.30
N THR A 89 -7.05 2.17 -2.86
CA THR A 89 -7.45 1.74 -4.20
C THR A 89 -8.97 1.58 -4.30
N LYS A 90 -9.59 0.87 -3.36
CA LYS A 90 -11.06 0.72 -3.31
C LYS A 90 -11.78 2.08 -3.26
N GLN A 91 -11.28 3.00 -2.43
CA GLN A 91 -11.90 4.31 -2.24
C GLN A 91 -11.69 5.29 -3.39
N ALA A 92 -10.68 5.07 -4.23
CA ALA A 92 -10.47 5.83 -5.44
C ALA A 92 -11.48 5.51 -6.56
N GLY A 93 -12.42 4.60 -6.31
CA GLY A 93 -13.42 4.20 -7.31
C GLY A 93 -12.95 3.07 -8.22
N ALA A 94 -11.88 2.35 -7.84
CA ALA A 94 -11.53 1.06 -8.43
C ALA A 94 -12.62 0.04 -8.05
N LYS A 95 -13.75 0.08 -8.74
CA LYS A 95 -14.93 -0.77 -8.47
C LYS A 95 -14.67 -2.24 -8.77
N SER A 96 -13.59 -2.56 -9.47
CA SER A 96 -13.21 -3.94 -9.78
C SER A 96 -12.34 -4.53 -8.67
N ALA A 97 -12.72 -5.71 -8.21
CA ALA A 97 -11.89 -6.53 -7.32
C ALA A 97 -10.50 -6.80 -7.94
N GLU A 98 -10.43 -6.92 -9.27
CA GLU A 98 -9.19 -7.15 -10.03
C GLU A 98 -8.17 -6.01 -9.85
N LEU A 99 -8.60 -4.75 -9.90
CA LEU A 99 -7.69 -3.62 -9.66
C LEU A 99 -7.16 -3.61 -8.23
N THR A 100 -8.00 -3.97 -7.27
CA THR A 100 -7.57 -4.07 -5.86
C THR A 100 -6.61 -5.23 -5.65
N GLU A 101 -6.83 -6.35 -6.33
CA GLU A 101 -5.90 -7.50 -6.36
C GLU A 101 -4.54 -7.09 -6.91
N HIS A 102 -4.51 -6.41 -8.07
CA HIS A 102 -3.26 -5.91 -8.64
C HIS A 102 -2.56 -4.90 -7.72
N ALA A 103 -3.28 -4.05 -7.00
CA ALA A 103 -2.69 -3.18 -5.99
C ALA A 103 -2.01 -3.98 -4.87
N ALA A 104 -2.68 -5.04 -4.39
CA ALA A 104 -2.19 -5.90 -3.33
C ALA A 104 -0.94 -6.69 -3.77
N GLU A 105 -0.94 -7.24 -4.98
CA GLU A 105 0.20 -7.93 -5.58
C GLU A 105 1.39 -6.98 -5.81
N ALA A 106 1.12 -5.78 -6.31
CA ALA A 106 2.12 -4.74 -6.56
C ALA A 106 2.78 -4.27 -5.25
N ALA A 107 1.99 -4.10 -4.18
CA ALA A 107 2.49 -3.82 -2.84
C ALA A 107 3.38 -4.95 -2.32
N LEU A 108 2.95 -6.20 -2.48
CA LEU A 108 3.72 -7.37 -2.08
C LEU A 108 5.07 -7.46 -2.83
N ASP A 109 5.06 -7.20 -4.14
CA ASP A 109 6.26 -7.19 -4.97
C ASP A 109 7.27 -6.13 -4.49
N ALA A 110 6.82 -4.90 -4.23
CA ALA A 110 7.65 -3.84 -3.68
C ALA A 110 8.18 -4.18 -2.26
N THR A 111 7.41 -4.95 -1.48
CA THR A 111 7.81 -5.35 -0.12
C THR A 111 9.03 -6.27 -0.11
N LYS A 112 9.36 -6.96 -1.21
CA LYS A 112 10.55 -7.82 -1.32
C LYS A 112 11.84 -7.07 -0.98
N GLU A 113 11.89 -5.77 -1.23
CA GLU A 113 13.05 -4.93 -0.89
C GLU A 113 13.24 -4.74 0.63
N ALA A 114 12.21 -5.02 1.45
CA ALA A 114 12.27 -4.95 2.91
C ALA A 114 12.64 -6.28 3.59
N GLY A 115 12.77 -7.37 2.84
CA GLY A 115 13.18 -8.70 3.35
C GLY A 115 12.03 -9.66 3.65
N ASP A 116 12.36 -10.93 3.90
CA ASP A 116 11.40 -12.04 3.96
C ASP A 116 10.31 -11.87 5.02
N LYS A 117 10.66 -11.34 6.20
CA LYS A 117 9.69 -11.10 7.28
C LYS A 117 8.59 -10.12 6.86
N ALA A 118 8.98 -9.04 6.19
CA ALA A 118 8.03 -8.05 5.67
C ALA A 118 7.15 -8.66 4.57
N VAL A 119 7.74 -9.48 3.70
CA VAL A 119 7.04 -10.21 2.64
C VAL A 119 5.98 -11.16 3.22
N GLU A 120 6.31 -11.95 4.24
CA GLU A 120 5.36 -12.88 4.86
C GLU A 120 4.19 -12.14 5.52
N VAL A 121 4.46 -11.00 6.17
CA VAL A 121 3.41 -10.13 6.74
C VAL A 121 2.46 -9.64 5.64
N VAL A 122 2.99 -9.11 4.53
CA VAL A 122 2.16 -8.59 3.44
C VAL A 122 1.43 -9.73 2.71
N LYS A 123 2.05 -10.90 2.50
CA LYS A 123 1.37 -12.08 1.94
C LYS A 123 0.13 -12.46 2.76
N GLY A 124 0.21 -12.39 4.10
CA GLY A 124 -0.92 -12.63 4.98
C GLY A 124 -2.08 -11.67 4.71
N VAL A 125 -1.79 -10.38 4.54
CA VAL A 125 -2.79 -9.35 4.19
C VAL A 125 -3.42 -9.64 2.82
N VAL A 126 -2.60 -9.93 1.80
CA VAL A 126 -3.09 -10.22 0.45
C VAL A 126 -3.99 -11.45 0.44
N LYS A 127 -3.59 -12.55 1.08
CA LYS A 127 -4.40 -13.78 1.18
C LYS A 127 -5.73 -13.51 1.87
N GLY A 128 -5.73 -12.87 3.03
CA GLY A 128 -6.95 -12.55 3.76
C GLY A 128 -7.90 -11.67 2.96
N PHE A 129 -7.38 -10.72 2.20
CA PHE A 129 -8.18 -9.91 1.27
C PHE A 129 -8.83 -10.77 0.17
N LEU A 130 -8.07 -11.66 -0.48
CA LEU A 130 -8.57 -12.50 -1.56
C LEU A 130 -9.62 -13.51 -1.07
N GLU A 131 -9.43 -14.09 0.10
CA GLU A 131 -10.41 -14.99 0.72
C GLU A 131 -11.71 -14.27 1.05
N ALA A 132 -11.63 -13.08 1.65
CA ALA A 132 -12.80 -12.25 1.94
C ALA A 132 -13.55 -11.84 0.66
N ALA A 133 -12.82 -11.52 -0.41
CA ALA A 133 -13.41 -11.18 -1.71
C ALA A 133 -14.17 -12.39 -2.32
N LYS A 134 -13.60 -13.59 -2.24
CA LYS A 134 -14.24 -14.84 -2.69
C LYS A 134 -15.52 -15.13 -1.92
N GLU A 135 -15.48 -15.05 -0.59
CA GLU A 135 -16.65 -15.34 0.25
C GLU A 135 -17.83 -14.40 -0.06
N VAL A 136 -17.57 -13.10 -0.29
CA VAL A 136 -18.59 -12.14 -0.68
C VAL A 136 -19.22 -12.47 -2.05
N LEU A 137 -18.40 -12.93 -3.01
CA LEU A 137 -18.90 -13.34 -4.33
C LEU A 137 -19.75 -14.62 -4.25
N GLU A 138 -19.35 -15.59 -3.43
CA GLU A 138 -20.11 -16.83 -3.24
C GLU A 138 -21.43 -16.59 -2.51
N LYS A 139 -21.46 -15.70 -1.51
CA LYS A 139 -22.70 -15.32 -0.81
C LYS A 139 -23.71 -14.61 -1.71
N LYS A 140 -23.26 -13.86 -2.72
CA LYS A 140 -24.16 -13.20 -3.69
C LYS A 140 -24.77 -14.14 -4.74
N LYS A 141 -24.27 -15.38 -4.85
CA LYS A 141 -24.78 -16.41 -5.77
C LYS A 141 -25.81 -17.35 -5.14
N LYS A 142 -26.05 -17.25 -3.83
CA LYS A 142 -27.11 -17.95 -3.09
C LYS A 142 -28.31 -17.03 -2.90
#